data_AF-A0A1Y4VXB2-F1
#
_entry.id   AF-A0A1Y4VXB2-F1
#
_cell.length_a   1.000
_cell.length_b   1.000
_cell.length_c   1.000
_cell.angle_alpha   90.00
_cell.angle_beta   90.00
_cell.angle_gamma   90.00
#
_symmetry.space_group_name_H-M   'P 1'
#
loop_
_entity.id
_entity.type
_entity.pdbx_description
1 polymer ?
#
loop_
_entity_poly.entity_id
_entity_poly.type
_entity_poly.pdbx_seq_one_letter_code
_entity_poly.pdbx_strand_id
1 'polypeptide(L)' 'MKANQVMEILQISRSTLKRYREKGFIKAVQKPTGQFEFDDDSVWLFKNKHTPRQTILYGR' A
#
# COMPACT_ATOMS: atom_id res chain seq x y z
N MET A 1 1.36 2.75 -6.73
CA MET A 1 2.48 1.85 -6.35
C MET A 1 2.46 0.48 -7.02
N LYS A 2 3.64 -0.03 -7.40
CA LYS A 2 3.79 -1.42 -7.89
C LYS A 2 3.74 -2.42 -6.74
N ALA A 3 3.24 -3.64 -6.99
CA ALA A 3 3.14 -4.70 -5.98
C ALA A 3 4.46 -4.95 -5.21
N ASN A 4 5.61 -4.93 -5.89
CA ASN A 4 6.92 -5.14 -5.26
C ASN A 4 7.23 -4.05 -4.22
N GLN A 5 6.97 -2.78 -4.55
CA GLN A 5 7.19 -1.66 -3.62
C GLN A 5 6.26 -1.75 -2.41
N VAL A 6 5.00 -2.15 -2.61
CA VAL A 6 4.05 -2.32 -1.51
C VAL A 6 4.50 -3.43 -0.56
N MET A 7 5.00 -4.55 -1.09
CA MET A 7 5.54 -5.64 -0.27
C MET A 7 6.74 -5.17 0.57
N GLU A 8 7.65 -4.37 -0.01
CA GLU A 8 8.78 -3.79 0.73
C GLU A 8 8.33 -2.78 1.80
N ILE A 9 7.33 -1.96 1.52
CA ILE A 9 6.85 -0.94 2.46
C ILE A 9 6.14 -1.58 3.65
N LEU A 10 5.27 -2.57 3.39
CA LEU A 10 4.47 -3.26 4.40
C LEU A 10 5.19 -4.44 5.04
N GLN A 11 6.32 -4.88 4.46
CA GLN A 11 7.07 -6.07 4.88
C GLN A 11 6.19 -7.33 4.91
N ILE A 12 5.39 -7.52 3.86
CA ILE A 12 4.45 -8.66 3.73
C ILE A 12 4.75 -9.54 2.53
N SER A 13 4.31 -10.80 2.61
CA SER A 13 4.35 -11.72 1.48
C SER A 13 3.32 -11.39 0.39
N ARG A 14 3.56 -11.87 -0.83
CA ARG A 14 2.64 -11.73 -1.97
C ARG A 14 1.27 -12.38 -1.72
N SER A 15 1.23 -13.49 -0.98
CA SER A 15 -0.03 -14.15 -0.59
C SER A 15 -0.86 -13.28 0.35
N THR A 16 -0.20 -12.62 1.31
CA THR A 16 -0.85 -11.67 2.23
C THR A 16 -1.36 -10.44 1.48
N LEU A 17 -0.57 -9.89 0.55
CA LEU A 17 -0.98 -8.76 -0.29
C LEU A 17 -2.23 -9.09 -1.13
N LYS A 18 -2.27 -10.28 -1.75
CA LYS A 18 -3.44 -10.77 -2.49
C LYS A 18 -4.69 -10.83 -1.61
N ARG A 19 -4.56 -11.40 -0.40
CA ARG A 19 -5.65 -11.49 0.58
C ARG A 19 -6.15 -10.12 1.03
N TYR A 20 -5.25 -9.16 1.24
CA TYR A 20 -5.63 -7.79 1.64
C TYR A 20 -6.37 -7.04 0.55
N ARG A 21 -5.95 -7.22 -0.71
CA ARG A 21 -6.69 -6.70 -1.87
C ARG A 21 -8.08 -7.32 -1.97
N GLU A 22 -8.20 -8.64 -1.86
CA GLU A 22 -9.50 -9.36 -1.93
C GLU A 22 -10.45 -8.97 -0.81
N LYS A 23 -9.90 -8.67 0.38
CA LYS A 23 -10.68 -8.15 1.51
C LYS A 23 -11.00 -6.66 1.41
N GLY A 24 -10.43 -5.93 0.45
CA GLY A 24 -10.64 -4.48 0.29
C GLY A 24 -9.89 -3.60 1.28
N PHE A 25 -8.89 -4.12 2.00
CA PHE A 25 -8.08 -3.31 2.93
C PHE A 25 -7.16 -2.31 2.22
N ILE A 26 -6.71 -2.67 1.01
CA ILE A 26 -5.82 -1.84 0.19
C ILE A 26 -6.49 -1.66 -1.16
N LYS A 27 -6.62 -0.40 -1.59
CA LYS A 27 -7.21 -0.08 -2.89
C LYS A 27 -6.20 -0.41 -3.98
N ALA A 28 -6.64 -1.16 -4.98
CA ALA A 28 -5.83 -1.48 -6.15
C ALA A 28 -6.68 -1.40 -7.41
N VAL A 29 -6.10 -0.84 -8.47
CA VAL A 29 -6.69 -0.76 -9.80
C VAL A 29 -6.01 -1.80 -10.68
N GLN A 30 -6.81 -2.56 -11.42
CA GLN A 30 -6.30 -3.47 -12.43
C GLN A 30 -6.02 -2.69 -13.70
N LYS A 31 -4.77 -2.72 -14.16
CA LYS A 31 -4.39 -2.16 -15.47
C LYS A 31 -4.87 -3.08 -16.59
N PRO A 32 -5.06 -2.56 -17.82
CA PRO A 32 -5.38 -3.38 -19.00
C PRO A 32 -4.35 -4.49 -19.27
N THR A 33 -3.12 -4.33 -18.75
CA THR A 33 -2.03 -5.31 -18.82
C THR A 33 -2.14 -6.44 -17.80
N GLY A 34 -3.21 -6.48 -16.99
CA GLY A 34 -3.41 -7.47 -15.92
C GLY A 34 -2.59 -7.23 -14.66
N GLN A 35 -1.70 -6.23 -14.65
CA GLN A 35 -0.96 -5.82 -13.45
C GLN A 35 -1.86 -5.02 -12.50
N PHE A 36 -1.59 -5.13 -11.20
CA PHE A 36 -2.26 -4.33 -10.17
C PHE A 36 -1.41 -3.14 -9.78
N GLU A 37 -2.04 -1.96 -9.84
CA GLU A 37 -1.50 -0.70 -9.37
C GLU A 37 -2.20 -0.33 -8.07
N PHE A 38 -1.43 -0.27 -6.99
CA PHE A 38 -1.95 0.01 -5.65
C PHE A 38 -2.00 1.50 -5.40
N ASP A 39 -3.00 1.95 -4.64
CA ASP A 39 -3.14 3.34 -4.23
C ASP A 39 -2.21 3.65 -3.05
N ASP A 40 -1.35 4.66 -3.21
CA ASP A 40 -0.28 4.96 -2.27
C ASP A 40 -0.85 5.38 -0.91
N ASP A 41 -1.89 6.22 -0.89
CA ASP A 41 -2.54 6.69 0.34
C ASP A 41 -3.11 5.52 1.15
N SER A 42 -3.79 4.58 0.48
CA SER A 42 -4.31 3.38 1.16
C SER A 42 -3.21 2.51 1.78
N VAL A 43 -2.06 2.38 1.11
CA VAL A 43 -0.91 1.61 1.62
C VAL A 43 -0.29 2.28 2.84
N TRP A 44 -0.10 3.59 2.81
CA TRP A 44 0.46 4.35 3.93
C TRP A 44 -0.50 4.41 5.12
N LEU A 45 -1.79 4.59 4.87
CA LEU A 45 -2.83 4.55 5.91
C LEU A 45 -2.84 3.18 6.60
N PHE A 46 -2.71 2.10 5.84
CA PHE A 46 -2.63 0.74 6.37
C PHE A 46 -1.38 0.55 7.23
N LYS A 47 -0.21 1.02 6.75
CA LYS A 47 1.06 0.94 7.50
C LYS A 47 1.01 1.71 8.83
N ASN A 48 0.42 2.89 8.81
CA ASN A 48 0.39 3.80 9.96
C ASN A 48 -0.79 3.52 10.92
N LYS A 49 -1.46 2.36 10.81
CA LYS A 49 -2.65 2.01 11.61
C LYS A 49 -3.72 3.12 11.60
N HIS A 50 -4.01 3.67 10.42
CA HIS A 50 -4.96 4.79 10.22
C HIS A 50 -4.50 6.15 10.76
N THR A 51 -3.23 6.29 11.12
CA THR A 51 -2.66 7.61 11.44
C THR A 51 -2.37 8.34 10.12
N PRO A 52 -2.83 9.59 9.94
CA PRO A 52 -2.55 10.35 8.73
C PRO A 52 -1.04 10.57 8.55
N ARG A 53 -0.60 10.65 7.30
CA ARG A 53 0.79 10.97 6.95
C ARG A 53 1.17 12.32 7.56
N GLN A 54 2.11 12.31 8.49
CA GLN A 54 2.65 13.53 9.08
C GLN A 54 3.79 14.07 8.21
N THR A 55 3.69 15.33 7.82
CA THR A 55 4.79 16.07 7.19
C THR A 55 5.55 16.77 8.31
N ILE A 56 6.69 16.21 8.73
CA ILE A 56 7.50 16.76 9.82
C ILE A 56 8.63 17.58 9.21
N LEU A 57 8.71 18.86 9.57
CA LEU A 57 9.85 19.71 9.27
C LEU A 57 10.85 19.57 10.43
N TYR A 58 11.98 18.91 10.21
CA TYR A 58 13.04 18.84 11.21
C TYR A 58 13.86 20.13 11.18
N GLY A 59 13.81 20.90 12.27
CA GLY A 59 14.74 22.00 12.54
C GLY A 59 15.91 21.49 13.36
N ARG A 60 17.13 21.87 12.97
CA ARG A 60 18.36 21.62 13.75
C ARG A 60 18.52 22.66 14.86
#